data_AF-A0A0R2X8H0-F1
#
_entry.id   AF-A0A0R2X8H0-F1
#
_cell.length_a   1.000
_cell.length_b   1.000
_cell.length_c   1.000
_cell.angle_alpha   90.00
_cell.angle_beta   90.00
_cell.angle_gamma   90.00
#
_symmetry.space_group_name_H-M   'P 1'
#
loop_
_entity.id
_entity.type
_entity.pdbx_description
1 polymer ?
#
loop_
_entity_poly.entity_id
_entity_poly.type
_entity_poly.pdbx_seq_one_letter_code
_entity_poly.pdbx_strand_id
1 'polypeptide(L)'
;MSVKTSFIQRAKILLFTRVASSADQSQSIDSNTGGGECTSCQLCVISCPEKLDPSKLIALVSLASRPTLTSITQAEKVDDLIANNLAACTACGICTEVCPSNVALAPLLARGRELVSAEERERHYSEHWKARFLARQSRIATTTLSRKAKAEMRAEKKPASYIKPEISENQRQEVADAKANNQASIDNNSPFSRATAQDDIAAAVARVKAKREAKLAAATRTTRGDSE
;
A
#
# COMPACT_ATOMS: atom_id res chain seq x y z
N MET A 1 -40.67 8.18 -5.59
CA MET A 1 -39.65 7.74 -4.60
C MET A 1 -39.36 6.27 -4.86
N SER A 2 -38.14 5.77 -4.60
CA SER A 2 -37.72 4.37 -4.83
C SER A 2 -37.10 4.03 -6.19
N VAL A 3 -35.94 4.63 -6.48
CA VAL A 3 -34.97 4.08 -7.45
C VAL A 3 -33.55 4.16 -6.87
N LYS A 4 -33.29 5.15 -6.01
CA LYS A 4 -32.00 5.36 -5.31
C LYS A 4 -31.63 4.26 -4.30
N THR A 5 -32.58 3.49 -3.80
CA THR A 5 -32.35 2.42 -2.81
C THR A 5 -31.78 1.14 -3.42
N SER A 6 -32.08 0.83 -4.68
CA SER A 6 -31.63 -0.42 -5.33
C SER A 6 -30.15 -0.37 -5.77
N PHE A 7 -29.65 0.81 -6.16
CA PHE A 7 -28.27 0.98 -6.61
C PHE A 7 -27.22 0.85 -5.49
N ILE A 8 -27.58 1.26 -4.27
CA ILE A 8 -26.69 1.17 -3.09
C ILE A 8 -26.53 -0.29 -2.64
N GLN A 9 -27.55 -1.13 -2.86
CA GLN A 9 -27.52 -2.54 -2.47
C GLN A 9 -26.64 -3.38 -3.40
N ARG A 10 -26.57 -3.06 -4.70
CA ARG A 10 -25.69 -3.75 -5.67
C ARG A 10 -24.20 -3.38 -5.55
N ALA A 11 -23.88 -2.14 -5.19
CA ALA A 11 -22.49 -1.71 -4.99
C ALA A 11 -21.84 -2.33 -3.73
N LYS A 12 -22.64 -2.66 -2.71
CA LYS A 12 -22.17 -3.31 -1.48
C LYS A 12 -21.82 -4.78 -1.69
N ILE A 13 -22.43 -5.44 -2.68
CA ILE A 13 -22.19 -6.85 -3.01
C ILE A 13 -20.90 -7.03 -3.82
N LEU A 14 -20.53 -6.06 -4.67
CA LEU A 14 -19.33 -6.17 -5.52
C LEU A 14 -18.01 -5.79 -4.83
N LEU A 15 -18.04 -5.05 -3.72
CA LEU A 15 -16.83 -4.69 -2.97
C LEU A 15 -16.44 -5.72 -1.88
N PHE A 16 -17.37 -6.61 -1.50
CA PHE A 16 -17.09 -7.66 -0.50
C PHE A 16 -16.64 -8.99 -1.10
N THR A 17 -16.78 -9.22 -2.41
CA THR A 17 -16.51 -10.53 -3.02
C THR A 17 -15.09 -10.70 -3.56
N ARG A 18 -14.24 -9.67 -3.56
CA ARG A 18 -12.87 -9.77 -4.13
C ARG A 18 -11.76 -10.15 -3.15
N VAL A 19 -12.05 -10.25 -1.85
CA VAL A 19 -11.04 -10.62 -0.81
C VAL A 19 -11.32 -11.99 -0.18
N ALA A 20 -12.47 -12.61 -0.42
CA ALA A 20 -12.86 -13.86 0.26
C ALA A 20 -12.62 -15.15 -0.54
N SER A 21 -12.17 -15.07 -1.80
CA SER A 21 -12.21 -16.24 -2.70
C SER A 21 -10.95 -17.14 -2.68
N SER A 22 -9.97 -16.87 -1.81
CA SER A 22 -8.76 -17.70 -1.69
C SER A 22 -8.68 -18.54 -0.40
N ALA A 23 -9.74 -18.56 0.42
CA ALA A 23 -9.77 -19.34 1.66
C ALA A 23 -10.40 -20.74 1.49
N ASP A 24 -11.07 -21.03 0.38
CA ASP A 24 -11.95 -22.22 0.24
C ASP A 24 -11.26 -23.48 -0.31
N GLN A 25 -9.93 -23.49 -0.36
CA GLN A 25 -9.15 -24.66 -0.80
C GLN A 25 -8.15 -25.13 0.26
N SER A 26 -8.53 -25.05 1.54
CA SER A 26 -7.87 -25.87 2.56
C SER A 26 -8.37 -27.31 2.43
N GLN A 27 -7.79 -28.08 1.52
CA GLN A 27 -7.88 -29.54 1.59
C GLN A 27 -7.43 -29.93 2.99
N SER A 28 -8.31 -30.58 3.76
CA SER A 28 -7.96 -31.14 5.06
C SER A 28 -6.73 -32.02 4.87
N ILE A 29 -5.63 -31.62 5.51
CA ILE A 29 -4.40 -32.42 5.53
C ILE A 29 -4.68 -33.57 6.48
N ASP A 30 -5.34 -34.57 5.93
CA ASP A 30 -5.25 -35.92 6.44
C ASP A 30 -3.79 -36.28 6.20
N SER A 31 -3.06 -36.52 7.30
CA SER A 31 -1.63 -36.82 7.34
C SER A 31 -1.24 -38.10 6.57
N ASN A 32 -2.15 -38.62 5.75
CA ASN A 32 -2.15 -39.94 5.17
C ASN A 32 -2.46 -39.86 3.67
N THR A 33 -1.66 -39.09 2.94
CA THR A 33 -1.57 -39.18 1.48
C THR A 33 -0.68 -40.38 1.12
N GLY A 34 -1.11 -41.59 1.54
CA GLY A 34 -0.55 -42.87 1.11
C GLY A 34 0.56 -43.49 1.98
N GLY A 35 0.73 -43.10 3.25
CA GLY A 35 1.81 -43.59 4.12
C GLY A 35 1.35 -43.82 5.56
N GLY A 36 1.82 -44.89 6.20
CA GLY A 36 1.41 -45.27 7.56
C GLY A 36 1.68 -44.19 8.62
N GLU A 37 1.17 -44.37 9.83
CA GLU A 37 1.39 -43.42 10.93
C GLU A 37 2.86 -43.37 11.36
N CYS A 38 3.33 -42.19 11.77
CA CYS A 38 4.69 -42.01 12.26
C CYS A 38 4.90 -42.81 13.56
N THR A 39 5.79 -43.81 13.52
CA THR A 39 6.17 -44.63 14.69
C THR A 39 7.27 -44.01 15.55
N SER A 40 7.70 -42.79 15.23
CA SER A 40 8.76 -42.06 15.95
C SER A 40 10.09 -42.82 16.08
N CYS A 41 10.45 -43.65 15.10
CA CYS A 41 11.68 -44.44 15.09
C CYS A 41 12.98 -43.64 14.86
N GLN A 42 12.88 -42.35 14.46
CA GLN A 42 14.00 -41.42 14.25
C GLN A 42 15.05 -41.80 13.17
N LEU A 43 14.82 -42.85 12.36
CA LEU A 43 15.74 -43.21 11.26
C LEU A 43 15.96 -42.06 10.25
N CYS A 44 14.93 -41.25 10.02
CA CYS A 44 15.00 -40.10 9.11
C CYS A 44 15.96 -39.00 9.59
N VAL A 45 16.24 -38.91 10.90
CA VAL A 45 17.16 -37.91 11.48
C VAL A 45 18.60 -38.27 11.15
N ILE A 46 18.96 -39.54 11.34
CA ILE A 46 20.32 -40.05 11.09
C ILE A 46 20.66 -39.99 9.60
N SER A 47 19.67 -40.27 8.74
CA SER A 47 19.85 -40.29 7.29
C SER A 47 19.75 -38.91 6.63
N CYS A 48 19.47 -37.85 7.38
CA CYS A 48 19.30 -36.52 6.81
C CYS A 48 20.66 -35.87 6.49
N PRO A 49 20.97 -35.52 5.22
CA PRO A 49 22.24 -34.89 4.87
C PRO A 49 22.40 -33.49 5.47
N GLU A 50 21.28 -32.77 5.65
CA GLU A 50 21.23 -31.43 6.23
C GLU A 50 21.21 -31.44 7.76
N LYS A 51 21.30 -32.62 8.39
CA LYS A 51 21.22 -32.79 9.85
C LYS A 51 19.97 -32.17 10.47
N LEU A 52 18.88 -32.17 9.72
CA LEU A 52 17.56 -31.75 10.21
C LEU A 52 16.92 -32.87 11.02
N ASP A 53 15.85 -32.53 11.74
CA ASP A 53 14.97 -33.50 12.39
C ASP A 53 13.63 -33.59 11.62
N PRO A 54 13.50 -34.48 10.61
CA PRO A 54 12.28 -34.61 9.84
C PRO A 54 11.06 -34.99 10.69
N SER A 55 11.24 -35.81 11.73
CA SER A 55 10.15 -36.24 12.61
C SER A 55 9.54 -35.06 13.37
N LYS A 56 10.38 -34.18 13.92
CA LYS A 56 9.91 -32.94 14.56
C LYS A 56 9.31 -31.98 13.54
N LEU A 57 9.96 -31.79 12.40
CA LEU A 57 9.51 -30.85 11.37
C LEU A 57 8.13 -31.20 10.81
N ILE A 58 7.81 -32.46 10.55
CA ILE A 58 6.46 -32.83 10.06
C ILE A 58 5.37 -32.53 11.10
N ALA A 59 5.67 -32.64 12.39
CA ALA A 59 4.74 -32.28 13.45
C ALA A 59 4.47 -30.76 13.43
N LEU A 60 5.53 -29.95 13.34
CA LEU A 60 5.40 -28.50 13.21
C LEU A 60 4.65 -28.09 11.93
N VAL A 61 4.93 -28.74 10.79
CA VAL A 61 4.20 -28.47 9.54
C VAL A 61 2.72 -28.78 9.71
N SER A 62 2.37 -29.88 10.37
CA SER A 62 0.97 -30.24 10.61
C SER A 62 0.24 -29.20 11.47
N LEU A 63 0.93 -28.60 12.45
CA LEU A 63 0.40 -27.54 13.31
C LEU A 63 0.25 -26.23 12.55
N ALA A 64 1.25 -25.87 11.74
CA ALA A 64 1.28 -24.65 10.93
C ALA A 64 0.21 -24.69 9.81
N SER A 65 -0.12 -25.86 9.30
CA SER A 65 -1.08 -26.01 8.21
C SER A 65 -2.54 -26.04 8.66
N ARG A 66 -2.82 -26.15 9.97
CA ARG A 66 -4.18 -26.25 10.51
C ARG A 66 -4.61 -24.94 11.18
N PRO A 67 -5.84 -24.46 10.93
CA PRO A 67 -6.41 -23.36 11.69
C PRO A 67 -6.63 -23.83 13.14
N THR A 68 -6.14 -23.05 14.10
CA THR A 68 -6.32 -23.33 15.54
C THR A 68 -7.34 -22.38 16.15
N LEU A 69 -8.11 -22.87 17.12
CA LEU A 69 -9.01 -22.02 17.93
C LEU A 69 -8.27 -21.25 19.04
N THR A 70 -6.97 -21.51 19.22
CA THR A 70 -6.10 -20.79 20.17
C THR A 70 -5.64 -19.44 19.63
N SER A 71 -5.14 -18.57 20.52
CA SER A 71 -4.62 -17.22 20.18
C SER A 71 -3.36 -17.22 19.31
N ILE A 72 -2.76 -18.39 19.07
CA ILE A 72 -1.53 -18.53 18.27
C ILE A 72 -1.88 -18.35 16.80
N THR A 73 -1.26 -17.37 16.17
CA THR A 73 -1.40 -17.06 14.75
C THR A 73 -0.65 -18.07 13.88
N GLN A 74 -1.04 -18.17 12.60
CA GLN A 74 -0.31 -19.03 11.66
C GLN A 74 1.16 -18.60 11.50
N ALA A 75 1.43 -17.30 11.47
CA ALA A 75 2.79 -16.75 11.34
C ALA A 75 3.70 -17.23 12.49
N GLU A 76 3.21 -17.20 13.73
CA GLU A 76 3.96 -17.69 14.90
C GLU A 76 4.30 -19.19 14.79
N LYS A 77 3.42 -20.01 14.21
CA LYS A 77 3.72 -21.43 13.96
C LYS A 77 4.73 -21.64 12.83
N VAL A 78 4.72 -20.75 11.84
CA VAL A 78 5.74 -20.76 10.79
C VAL A 78 7.09 -20.32 11.34
N ASP A 79 7.12 -19.43 12.34
CA ASP A 79 8.36 -19.10 13.06
C ASP A 79 9.02 -20.32 13.71
N ASP A 80 8.24 -21.27 14.23
CA ASP A 80 8.80 -22.54 14.72
C ASP A 80 9.49 -23.34 13.61
N LEU A 81 8.96 -23.32 12.38
CA LEU A 81 9.60 -23.98 11.23
C LEU A 81 10.90 -23.29 10.84
N ILE A 82 10.91 -21.95 10.86
CA ILE A 82 12.10 -21.13 10.59
C ILE A 82 13.17 -21.40 11.66
N ALA A 83 12.78 -21.42 12.94
CA ALA A 83 13.66 -21.68 14.07
C ALA A 83 14.29 -23.08 14.03
N ASN A 84 13.60 -24.06 13.42
CA ASN A 84 14.13 -25.41 13.18
C ASN A 84 14.78 -25.57 11.79
N ASN A 85 15.14 -24.46 11.15
CA ASN A 85 15.91 -24.39 9.92
C ASN A 85 15.30 -25.18 8.75
N LEU A 86 13.98 -25.22 8.63
CA LEU A 86 13.31 -25.96 7.55
C LEU A 86 13.73 -25.47 6.15
N ALA A 87 14.09 -24.20 6.03
CA ALA A 87 14.59 -23.60 4.78
C ALA A 87 15.86 -24.30 4.25
N ALA A 88 16.66 -24.94 5.10
CA ALA A 88 17.85 -25.69 4.69
C ALA A 88 17.53 -27.03 4.00
N CYS A 89 16.28 -27.51 4.04
CA CYS A 89 15.93 -28.81 3.46
C CYS A 89 16.10 -28.83 1.92
N THR A 90 17.03 -29.64 1.44
CA THR A 90 17.39 -29.80 0.01
C THR A 90 16.43 -30.64 -0.83
N ALA A 91 15.31 -31.08 -0.25
CA ALA A 91 14.30 -31.92 -0.94
C ALA A 91 14.85 -33.26 -1.50
N CYS A 92 15.93 -33.79 -0.93
CA CYS A 92 16.58 -35.03 -1.39
C CYS A 92 15.72 -36.30 -1.29
N GLY A 93 14.70 -36.32 -0.44
CA GLY A 93 13.75 -37.44 -0.35
C GLY A 93 14.19 -38.63 0.52
N ILE A 94 15.46 -38.71 0.93
CA ILE A 94 16.03 -39.84 1.70
C ILE A 94 15.20 -40.19 2.93
N CYS A 95 14.67 -39.19 3.64
CA CYS A 95 13.82 -39.39 4.82
C CYS A 95 12.57 -40.26 4.55
N THR A 96 11.97 -40.16 3.37
CA THR A 96 10.84 -41.00 2.94
C THR A 96 11.29 -42.43 2.66
N GLU A 97 12.43 -42.59 1.99
CA GLU A 97 12.96 -43.90 1.58
C GLU A 97 13.37 -44.77 2.78
N VAL A 98 13.94 -44.15 3.81
CA VAL A 98 14.38 -44.86 5.03
C VAL A 98 13.25 -45.07 6.04
N CYS A 99 12.04 -44.56 5.78
CA CYS A 99 10.96 -44.62 6.75
C CYS A 99 10.30 -46.00 6.77
N PRO A 100 10.37 -46.77 7.88
CA PRO A 100 9.78 -48.10 7.96
C PRO A 100 8.24 -48.10 7.91
N SER A 101 7.63 -46.97 8.28
CA SER A 101 6.17 -46.78 8.23
C SER A 101 5.69 -46.26 6.87
N ASN A 102 6.58 -46.08 5.88
CA ASN A 102 6.28 -45.50 4.57
C ASN A 102 5.60 -44.11 4.65
N VAL A 103 5.94 -43.29 5.66
CA VAL A 103 5.42 -41.92 5.77
C VAL A 103 5.94 -41.10 4.60
N ALA A 104 5.06 -40.36 3.92
CA ALA A 104 5.44 -39.44 2.84
C ALA A 104 6.09 -38.16 3.40
N LEU A 105 7.29 -38.26 4.00
CA LEU A 105 7.99 -37.15 4.65
C LEU A 105 8.38 -36.05 3.66
N ALA A 106 8.90 -36.40 2.49
CA ALA A 106 9.34 -35.44 1.47
C ALA A 106 8.25 -34.44 1.04
N PRO A 107 7.03 -34.85 0.64
CA PRO A 107 5.97 -33.89 0.29
C PRO A 107 5.44 -33.10 1.49
N LEU A 108 5.50 -33.64 2.71
CA LEU A 108 5.15 -32.87 3.92
C LEU A 108 6.17 -31.75 4.18
N LEU A 109 7.47 -32.06 4.11
CA LEU A 109 8.53 -31.06 4.27
C LEU A 109 8.51 -30.03 3.13
N ALA A 110 8.19 -30.43 1.89
CA ALA A 110 8.04 -29.51 0.77
C ALA A 110 6.94 -28.47 1.03
N ARG A 111 5.76 -28.90 1.49
CA ARG A 111 4.68 -27.99 1.90
C ARG A 111 5.12 -27.05 3.03
N GLY A 112 5.86 -27.56 4.00
CA GLY A 112 6.42 -26.73 5.07
C GLY A 112 7.38 -25.65 4.54
N ARG A 113 8.24 -25.98 3.57
CA ARG A 113 9.12 -24.98 2.93
C ARG A 113 8.31 -23.93 2.16
N GLU A 114 7.22 -24.31 1.52
CA GLU A 114 6.33 -23.36 0.84
C GLU A 114 5.75 -22.36 1.84
N LEU A 115 5.30 -22.81 3.02
CA LEU A 115 4.83 -21.95 4.10
C LEU A 115 5.91 -20.96 4.56
N VAL A 116 7.13 -21.44 4.82
CA VAL A 116 8.27 -20.59 5.20
C VAL A 116 8.57 -19.54 4.12
N SER A 117 8.65 -19.96 2.86
CA SER A 117 8.93 -19.05 1.74
C SER A 117 7.82 -18.02 1.50
N ALA A 118 6.56 -18.36 1.80
CA ALA A 118 5.44 -17.43 1.71
C ALA A 118 5.53 -16.38 2.81
N GLU A 119 5.80 -16.80 4.04
CA GLU A 119 5.99 -15.92 5.20
C GLU A 119 7.18 -14.97 5.01
N GLU A 120 8.33 -15.47 4.54
CA GLU A 120 9.50 -14.62 4.24
C GLU A 120 9.21 -13.57 3.17
N ARG A 121 8.47 -13.94 2.10
CA ARG A 121 8.04 -12.97 1.08
C ARG A 121 7.14 -11.89 1.68
N GLU A 122 6.16 -12.26 2.51
CA GLU A 122 5.26 -11.31 3.16
C GLU A 122 6.01 -10.36 4.11
N ARG A 123 6.99 -10.88 4.85
CA ARG A 123 7.90 -10.08 5.68
C ARG A 123 8.66 -9.06 4.85
N HIS A 124 9.29 -9.50 3.76
CA HIS A 124 10.02 -8.59 2.86
C HIS A 124 9.12 -7.51 2.27
N TYR A 125 7.90 -7.84 1.84
CA TYR A 125 6.94 -6.85 1.37
C TYR A 125 6.56 -5.87 2.48
N SER A 126 6.26 -6.37 3.68
CA SER A 126 5.90 -5.56 4.84
C SER A 126 7.02 -4.59 5.23
N GLU A 127 8.27 -5.06 5.26
CA GLU A 127 9.45 -4.25 5.51
C GLU A 127 9.66 -3.19 4.42
N HIS A 128 9.48 -3.56 3.15
CA HIS A 128 9.58 -2.62 2.05
C HIS A 128 8.57 -1.47 2.18
N TRP A 129 7.31 -1.78 2.48
CA TRP A 129 6.26 -0.77 2.68
C TRP A 129 6.52 0.08 3.92
N LYS A 130 6.98 -0.54 5.02
CA LYS A 130 7.37 0.16 6.25
C LYS A 130 8.50 1.15 5.99
N ALA A 131 9.55 0.74 5.26
CA ALA A 131 10.66 1.61 4.89
C ALA A 131 10.20 2.82 4.07
N ARG A 132 9.32 2.60 3.07
CA ARG A 132 8.74 3.69 2.27
C ARG A 132 7.91 4.65 3.10
N PHE A 133 7.12 4.12 4.03
CA PHE A 133 6.29 4.93 4.92
C PHE A 133 7.14 5.81 5.83
N LEU A 134 8.14 5.23 6.49
CA LEU A 134 9.06 5.97 7.35
C LEU A 134 9.86 7.03 6.58
N ALA A 135 10.32 6.71 5.36
CA ALA A 135 10.99 7.69 4.49
C ALA A 135 10.06 8.85 4.08
N ARG A 136 8.77 8.59 3.88
CA ARG A 136 7.79 9.65 3.63
C ARG A 136 7.58 10.51 4.87
N GLN A 137 7.43 9.89 6.05
CA GLN A 137 7.27 10.61 7.31
C GLN A 137 8.45 11.54 7.58
N SER A 138 9.68 11.07 7.39
CA SER A 138 10.88 11.89 7.57
C SER A 138 10.92 13.08 6.61
N ARG A 139 10.56 12.87 5.32
CA ARG A 139 10.46 13.97 4.34
C ARG A 139 9.41 15.02 4.71
N ILE A 140 8.25 14.59 5.21
CA ILE A 140 7.19 15.51 5.65
C ILE A 140 7.67 16.30 6.88
N ALA A 141 8.30 15.62 7.84
CA ALA A 141 8.84 16.27 9.05
C ALA A 141 9.90 17.32 8.67
N THR A 142 10.89 16.99 7.85
CA THR A 142 11.93 17.95 7.44
C THR A 142 11.36 19.10 6.60
N THR A 143 10.45 18.80 5.68
CA THR A 143 9.80 19.84 4.85
C THR A 143 8.98 20.79 5.71
N THR A 144 8.20 20.28 6.68
CA THR A 144 7.40 21.12 7.57
C THR A 144 8.27 21.98 8.48
N LEU A 145 9.34 21.41 9.07
CA LEU A 145 10.31 22.16 9.87
C LEU A 145 11.01 23.25 9.04
N SER A 146 11.50 22.93 7.85
CA SER A 146 12.15 23.93 6.97
C SER A 146 11.19 25.03 6.53
N ARG A 147 9.91 24.72 6.28
CA ARG A 147 8.87 25.72 5.97
C ARG A 147 8.58 26.62 7.17
N LYS A 148 8.51 26.07 8.37
CA LYS A 148 8.33 26.83 9.62
C LYS A 148 9.53 27.77 9.86
N ALA A 149 10.76 27.27 9.81
CA ALA A 149 11.96 28.08 9.95
C ALA A 149 12.05 29.21 8.91
N LYS A 150 11.71 28.93 7.63
CA LYS A 150 11.64 29.97 6.59
C LYS A 150 10.54 31.00 6.86
N ALA A 151 9.41 30.60 7.44
CA ALA A 151 8.33 31.51 7.81
C ALA A 151 8.72 32.41 8.99
N GLU A 152 9.40 31.86 10.00
CA GLU A 152 9.96 32.60 11.13
C GLU A 152 11.00 33.63 10.68
N MET A 153 11.99 33.22 9.87
CA MET A 153 12.98 34.15 9.30
C MET A 153 12.33 35.26 8.45
N ARG A 154 11.22 34.97 7.75
CA ARG A 154 10.46 35.99 7.01
C ARG A 154 9.68 36.92 7.93
N ALA A 155 9.19 36.44 9.07
CA ALA A 155 8.49 37.24 10.06
C ALA A 155 9.46 38.22 10.75
N GLU A 156 10.65 37.75 11.12
CA GLU A 156 11.72 38.58 11.72
C GLU A 156 12.24 39.66 10.75
N LYS A 157 12.37 39.33 9.46
CA LYS A 157 12.82 40.28 8.43
C LYS A 157 11.77 41.29 7.98
N LYS A 158 10.53 41.24 8.50
CA LYS A 158 9.55 42.31 8.21
C LYS A 158 9.96 43.56 9.01
N PRO A 159 10.39 44.66 8.36
CA PRO A 159 10.67 45.88 9.08
C PRO A 159 9.39 46.38 9.76
N ALA A 160 9.49 46.87 10.99
CA ALA A 160 8.41 47.46 11.79
C ALA A 160 7.92 48.82 11.24
N SER A 161 8.01 49.04 9.93
CA SER A 161 7.60 50.26 9.25
C SER A 161 6.50 49.96 8.23
N TYR A 162 5.40 49.36 8.69
CA TYR A 162 4.10 49.65 8.07
C TYR A 162 3.52 50.86 8.81
N ILE A 163 4.10 52.03 8.56
CA ILE A 163 3.37 53.28 8.75
C ILE A 163 2.37 53.31 7.61
N LYS A 164 1.10 53.03 7.90
CA LYS A 164 0.01 53.31 6.99
C LYS A 164 0.05 54.83 6.75
N PRO A 165 0.34 55.34 5.54
CA PRO A 165 0.29 56.77 5.32
C PRO A 165 -1.16 57.19 5.55
N GLU A 166 -1.40 57.99 6.59
CA GLU A 166 -2.64 58.73 6.70
C GLU A 166 -2.63 59.77 5.59
N ILE A 167 -3.28 59.43 4.48
CA ILE A 167 -3.51 60.36 3.38
C ILE A 167 -4.51 61.39 3.89
N SER A 168 -4.02 62.59 4.18
CA SER A 168 -4.81 63.80 4.36
C SER A 168 -5.74 63.99 3.15
N GLU A 169 -6.98 64.37 3.42
CA GLU A 169 -8.10 64.47 2.46
C GLU A 169 -7.77 65.34 1.23
N ASN A 170 -6.81 66.26 1.36
CA ASN A 170 -6.37 67.16 0.28
C ASN A 170 -5.39 66.54 -0.73
N GLN A 171 -4.83 65.35 -0.47
CA GLN A 171 -4.00 64.61 -1.45
C GLN A 171 -4.80 63.56 -2.26
N ARG A 172 -6.12 63.47 -2.09
CA ARG A 172 -6.96 62.53 -2.86
C ARG A 172 -7.33 63.05 -4.26
N GLN A 173 -7.26 64.36 -4.49
CA GLN A 173 -7.69 64.95 -5.77
C GLN A 173 -6.55 64.98 -6.80
N GLU A 174 -5.31 65.33 -6.43
CA GLU A 174 -4.19 65.33 -7.38
C GLU A 174 -3.70 63.92 -7.78
N VAL A 175 -3.90 62.91 -6.92
CA VAL A 175 -3.52 61.51 -7.21
C VAL A 175 -4.60 60.78 -8.02
N ALA A 176 -5.84 61.30 -8.07
CA ALA A 176 -6.88 60.77 -8.96
C ALA A 176 -6.62 61.18 -10.42
N ASP A 177 -6.20 62.43 -10.65
CA ASP A 177 -5.92 62.95 -11.99
C ASP A 177 -4.59 62.44 -12.55
N ALA A 178 -3.57 62.23 -11.69
CA ALA A 178 -2.30 61.60 -12.11
C ALA A 178 -2.42 60.09 -12.39
N LYS A 179 -3.44 59.42 -11.83
CA LYS A 179 -3.69 57.98 -12.04
C LYS A 179 -4.53 57.71 -13.30
N ALA A 180 -5.31 58.67 -13.77
CA ALA A 180 -5.97 58.58 -15.08
C ALA A 180 -4.96 58.70 -16.24
N ASN A 181 -3.91 59.53 -16.10
CA ASN A 181 -2.97 59.80 -17.19
C ASN A 181 -1.76 58.83 -17.26
N ASN A 182 -1.45 58.10 -16.17
CA ASN A 182 -0.40 57.06 -16.17
C ASN A 182 -0.93 55.63 -16.37
N GLN A 183 -2.24 55.42 -16.35
CA GLN A 183 -2.84 54.12 -16.66
C GLN A 183 -2.94 53.88 -18.19
N ALA A 184 -2.79 54.91 -19.02
CA ALA A 184 -2.77 54.77 -20.48
C ALA A 184 -1.37 54.48 -21.06
N SER A 185 -0.29 54.75 -20.32
CA SER A 185 1.08 54.76 -20.87
C SER A 185 2.00 53.62 -20.38
N ILE A 186 1.61 52.84 -19.36
CA ILE A 186 2.43 51.70 -18.86
C ILE A 186 1.89 50.32 -19.35
N ASP A 187 0.68 50.25 -19.88
CA ASP A 187 0.04 48.97 -20.22
C ASP A 187 0.39 48.42 -21.62
N ASN A 188 1.18 49.13 -22.44
CA ASN A 188 1.44 48.75 -23.83
C ASN A 188 2.85 48.19 -24.14
N ASN A 189 3.77 48.05 -23.17
CA ASN A 189 5.11 47.51 -23.47
C ASN A 189 5.77 46.67 -22.35
N SER A 190 4.97 45.95 -21.56
CA SER A 190 5.50 44.91 -20.67
C SER A 190 5.03 43.53 -21.16
N PRO A 191 5.91 42.52 -21.30
CA PRO A 191 5.55 41.17 -21.77
C PRO A 191 4.52 40.44 -20.89
N PHE A 192 4.19 41.00 -19.72
CA PHE A 192 3.22 40.45 -18.78
C PHE A 192 2.26 41.55 -18.30
N SER A 193 1.22 41.82 -19.08
CA SER A 193 0.09 42.62 -18.61
C SER A 193 -0.80 41.78 -17.68
N ARG A 194 -1.40 42.43 -16.68
CA ARG A 194 -2.32 41.77 -15.74
C ARG A 194 -3.55 41.20 -16.45
N ALA A 195 -4.01 41.87 -17.50
CA ALA A 195 -5.15 41.43 -18.30
C ALA A 195 -4.82 40.14 -19.06
N THR A 196 -3.67 40.09 -19.76
CA THR A 196 -3.24 38.90 -20.51
C THR A 196 -3.01 37.70 -19.57
N ALA A 197 -2.46 37.91 -18.38
CA ALA A 197 -2.31 36.86 -17.38
C ALA A 197 -3.66 36.32 -16.87
N GLN A 198 -4.69 37.17 -16.74
CA GLN A 198 -6.04 36.75 -16.35
C GLN A 198 -6.71 35.91 -17.43
N ASP A 199 -6.52 36.27 -18.70
CA ASP A 199 -7.04 35.54 -19.85
C ASP A 199 -6.38 34.16 -19.99
N ASP A 200 -5.06 34.07 -19.79
CA ASP A 200 -4.33 32.80 -19.83
C ASP A 200 -4.78 31.84 -18.72
N ILE A 201 -5.03 32.35 -17.51
CA ILE A 201 -5.55 31.57 -16.39
C ILE A 201 -6.98 31.09 -16.71
N ALA A 202 -7.84 31.96 -17.23
CA ALA A 202 -9.20 31.60 -17.62
C ALA A 202 -9.22 30.51 -18.70
N ALA A 203 -8.36 30.63 -19.72
CA ALA A 203 -8.20 29.65 -20.77
C ALA A 203 -7.69 28.30 -20.23
N ALA A 204 -6.74 28.31 -19.29
CA ALA A 204 -6.23 27.10 -18.65
C ALA A 204 -7.30 26.39 -17.82
N VAL A 205 -8.09 27.14 -17.04
CA VAL A 205 -9.19 26.59 -16.24
C VAL A 205 -10.28 25.99 -17.14
N ALA A 206 -10.61 26.65 -18.26
CA ALA A 206 -11.56 26.11 -19.24
C ALA A 206 -11.10 24.77 -19.82
N ARG A 207 -9.81 24.63 -20.17
CA ARG A 207 -9.24 23.36 -20.68
C ARG A 207 -9.34 22.22 -19.66
N VAL A 208 -9.05 22.49 -18.39
CA VAL A 208 -9.15 21.49 -17.32
C VAL A 208 -10.61 21.10 -17.06
N LYS A 209 -11.52 22.08 -17.09
CA LYS A 209 -12.95 21.84 -16.92
C LYS A 209 -13.51 20.97 -18.05
N ALA A 210 -13.22 21.30 -19.30
CA ALA A 210 -13.62 20.49 -20.46
C ALA A 210 -13.06 19.06 -20.39
N LYS A 211 -11.80 18.88 -19.98
CA LYS A 211 -11.19 17.54 -19.81
C LYS A 211 -11.84 16.74 -18.69
N ARG A 212 -12.23 17.40 -17.58
CA ARG A 212 -12.98 16.76 -16.49
C ARG A 212 -14.37 16.34 -16.93
N GLU A 213 -15.09 17.20 -17.63
CA GLU A 213 -16.43 16.92 -18.16
C GLU A 213 -16.40 15.79 -19.19
N ALA A 214 -15.42 15.77 -20.10
CA ALA A 214 -15.21 14.67 -21.04
C ALA A 214 -14.91 13.34 -20.34
N LYS A 215 -14.08 13.36 -19.28
CA LYS A 215 -13.78 12.15 -18.50
C LYS A 215 -15.00 11.65 -17.74
N LEU A 216 -15.83 12.54 -17.20
CA LEU A 216 -17.10 12.20 -16.56
C LEU A 216 -18.09 11.61 -17.57
N ALA A 217 -18.20 12.20 -18.77
CA ALA A 217 -19.07 11.70 -19.84
C ALA A 217 -18.59 10.37 -20.47
N ALA A 218 -17.29 10.08 -20.42
CA ALA A 218 -16.75 8.78 -20.79
C ALA A 218 -17.07 7.72 -19.74
N ALA A 219 -16.91 8.06 -18.45
CA ALA A 219 -17.22 7.16 -17.34
C ALA A 219 -18.71 6.79 -17.26
N THR A 220 -19.63 7.69 -17.64
CA THR A 220 -21.07 7.40 -17.69
C THR A 220 -21.48 6.54 -18.88
N ARG A 221 -20.75 6.62 -20.02
CA ARG A 221 -20.99 5.77 -21.19
C ARG A 221 -20.55 4.33 -20.95
N THR A 222 -19.41 4.11 -20.31
CA THR A 222 -18.93 2.76 -19.98
C THR A 222 -19.84 2.01 -19.02
N THR A 223 -20.57 2.71 -18.14
CA THR A 223 -21.50 2.05 -17.18
C THR A 223 -22.87 1.67 -17.78
N ARG A 224 -23.18 2.10 -19.01
CA ARG A 224 -24.49 1.87 -19.65
C ARG A 224 -24.45 0.82 -20.78
N GLY A 225 -23.25 0.42 -21.22
CA GLY A 225 -23.05 -0.58 -22.28
C GLY A 225 -22.92 -2.04 -21.82
N ASP A 226 -22.91 -2.31 -20.51
CA ASP A 226 -22.76 -3.67 -19.95
C ASP A 226 -24.12 -4.31 -19.57
N SER A 227 -25.21 -3.90 -20.22
CA SER A 227 -26.55 -4.46 -20.00
C SER A 227 -27.34 -4.59 -21.31
N GLU A 228 -26.77 -5.35 -22.26
CA GLU A 228 -27.48 -6.04 -23.34
C GLU A 228 -26.97 -7.48 -23.45
#